data_AF-A0A3N3E0N0-F1
#
_entry.id   AF-A0A3N3E0N0-F1
#
_cell.length_a   1.000
_cell.length_b   1.000
_cell.length_c   1.000
_cell.angle_alpha   90.00
_cell.angle_beta   90.00
_cell.angle_gamma   90.00
#
_symmetry.space_group_name_H-M   'P 1'
#
loop_
_entity.id
_entity.type
_entity.pdbx_description
1 polymer ?
#
loop_
_entity_poly.entity_id
_entity_poly.type
_entity_poly.pdbx_seq_one_letter_code
_entity_poly.pdbx_strand_id
1 'polypeptide(L)'
;MFDGMSLFIGALLDALIGPNLFVPGEPFLLAAGYQLQQGLWTGVLAVLLGGLIGDHASYWIGRYVGLPAQKKLVKWQPKTRRPIARCRHLMHKKGNYVLAFARLLGPVAWVVPFIAGTNKVTWSRFAVFSSVGLILGVGQFVMWGYLIAYGLEQFPLLNQVKLVLVEHQYTLLAIIVSLIFLYVGRKLRWRLLFTKFSAVFFALMLWANYSHFFFYSDDFAKESPQSGSTKIVEVSDLAYKVYPGVSNIFDAQAMNVMFIGENPREFMLQLGWIENQTFSRNDIELKDYIRLLQDKTPPVSDLFWNNQPQEMAFQLPGDLMRRSHIRWWQAGVDSSTQQPLWLGALSYDDGLQLTPYSGIVTVLHSVDPNVDQERDKLAQQVSNHFVDHRVELAALSAPIVLDEDHEYYTDGRILVIHDSQAL
;
A
#
# COMPACT_ATOMS: atom_id res chain seq x y z
N MET A 1 3.58 10.98 -8.28
CA MET A 1 3.67 12.22 -7.48
C MET A 1 2.95 13.33 -8.24
N PHE A 2 2.25 14.24 -7.56
CA PHE A 2 1.62 15.39 -8.22
C PHE A 2 2.68 16.23 -8.93
N ASP A 3 2.52 16.46 -10.23
CA ASP A 3 3.39 17.40 -10.94
C ASP A 3 3.13 18.84 -10.44
N GLY A 4 4.12 19.73 -10.51
CA GLY A 4 4.00 21.12 -10.06
C GLY A 4 2.81 21.85 -10.70
N MET A 5 2.48 21.51 -11.94
CA MET A 5 1.30 22.03 -12.64
C MET A 5 -0.02 21.59 -11.98
N SER A 6 -0.11 20.34 -11.51
CA SER A 6 -1.30 19.84 -10.82
C SER A 6 -1.50 20.50 -9.45
N LEU A 7 -0.41 20.77 -8.72
CA LEU A 7 -0.43 21.51 -7.46
C LEU A 7 -0.89 22.96 -7.66
N PHE A 8 -0.40 23.61 -8.71
CA PHE A 8 -0.82 24.95 -9.09
C PHE A 8 -2.30 25.02 -9.42
N ILE A 9 -2.79 24.12 -10.29
CA ILE A 9 -4.20 24.09 -10.71
C ILE A 9 -5.11 23.78 -9.52
N GLY A 10 -4.74 22.82 -8.66
CA GLY A 10 -5.51 22.49 -7.47
C GLY A 10 -5.67 23.68 -6.52
N ALA A 11 -4.56 24.36 -6.20
CA ALA A 11 -4.58 25.55 -5.35
C ALA A 11 -5.33 26.74 -5.99
N LEU A 12 -5.22 26.89 -7.31
CA LEU A 12 -5.95 27.91 -8.07
C LEU A 12 -7.46 27.69 -7.99
N LEU A 13 -7.93 26.46 -8.21
CA LEU A 13 -9.35 26.12 -8.21
C LEU A 13 -9.97 26.22 -6.80
N ASP A 14 -9.23 25.88 -5.74
CA ASP A 14 -9.65 26.06 -4.35
C ASP A 14 -9.75 27.55 -3.94
N ALA A 15 -8.84 28.39 -4.44
CA ALA A 15 -8.90 29.83 -4.18
C ALA A 15 -9.95 30.56 -5.07
N LEU A 16 -10.38 29.95 -6.17
CA LEU A 16 -11.32 30.54 -7.11
C LEU A 16 -12.78 30.29 -6.69
N ILE A 17 -13.55 31.38 -6.57
CA ILE A 17 -14.97 31.33 -6.18
C ILE A 17 -15.79 30.52 -7.20
N GLY A 18 -16.45 29.45 -6.75
CA GLY A 18 -17.26 28.56 -7.57
C GLY A 18 -16.63 27.16 -7.68
N PRO A 19 -15.51 26.99 -8.40
CA PRO A 19 -14.79 25.72 -8.46
C PRO A 19 -14.38 25.19 -7.09
N ASN A 20 -14.08 26.07 -6.15
CA ASN A 20 -13.72 25.73 -4.77
C ASN A 20 -14.77 24.94 -3.98
N LEU A 21 -16.03 24.88 -4.44
CA LEU A 21 -17.04 24.02 -3.84
C LEU A 21 -16.84 22.52 -4.19
N PHE A 22 -16.12 22.25 -5.28
CA PHE A 22 -15.92 20.90 -5.81
C PHE A 22 -14.48 20.42 -5.68
N VAL A 23 -13.52 21.34 -5.58
CA VAL A 23 -12.08 21.03 -5.51
C VAL A 23 -11.57 21.40 -4.11
N PRO A 24 -11.34 20.41 -3.22
CA PRO A 24 -10.71 20.67 -1.93
C PRO A 24 -9.23 20.99 -2.12
N GLY A 25 -8.76 22.13 -1.61
CA GLY A 25 -7.37 22.56 -1.73
C GLY A 25 -6.39 21.83 -0.84
N GLU A 26 -6.84 21.34 0.32
CA GLU A 26 -5.97 20.79 1.37
C GLU A 26 -5.04 19.66 0.89
N PRO A 27 -5.49 18.68 0.07
CA PRO A 27 -4.61 17.63 -0.44
C PRO A 27 -3.44 18.17 -1.26
N PHE A 28 -3.64 19.22 -2.07
CA PHE A 28 -2.59 19.82 -2.88
C PHE A 28 -1.58 20.59 -2.01
N LEU A 29 -2.05 21.29 -0.97
CA LEU A 29 -1.17 22.01 -0.04
C LEU A 29 -0.30 21.05 0.79
N LEU A 30 -0.88 19.94 1.26
CA LEU A 30 -0.16 18.88 1.98
C LEU A 30 0.87 18.20 1.07
N ALA A 31 0.50 17.92 -0.18
CA ALA A 31 1.40 17.33 -1.18
C ALA A 31 2.60 18.24 -1.49
N ALA A 32 2.42 19.56 -1.52
CA ALA A 32 3.52 20.51 -1.66
C ALA A 32 4.49 20.47 -0.45
N GLY A 33 3.97 20.29 0.77
CA GLY A 33 4.77 20.06 1.97
C GLY A 33 5.59 18.78 1.92
N TYR A 34 4.98 17.70 1.43
CA TYR A 34 5.67 16.43 1.20
C TYR A 34 6.82 16.57 0.19
N GLN A 35 6.59 17.26 -0.94
CA GLN A 35 7.65 17.54 -1.92
C GLN A 35 8.79 18.38 -1.34
N LEU A 36 8.47 19.34 -0.47
CA LEU A 36 9.48 20.16 0.19
C LEU A 36 10.43 19.31 1.05
N GLN A 37 9.93 18.28 1.74
CA GLN A 37 10.77 17.36 2.52
C GLN A 37 11.74 16.58 1.62
N GLN A 38 11.31 16.23 0.41
CA GLN A 38 12.15 15.57 -0.59
C GLN A 38 13.11 16.52 -1.33
N GLY A 39 13.21 17.79 -0.92
CA GLY A 39 14.08 18.81 -1.53
C GLY A 39 13.48 19.54 -2.73
N LEU A 40 12.25 19.24 -3.12
CA LEU A 40 11.54 19.88 -4.25
C LEU A 40 10.74 21.10 -3.77
N TRP A 41 11.38 22.27 -3.73
CA TRP A 41 10.75 23.54 -3.34
C TRP A 41 9.76 24.11 -4.36
N THR A 42 9.79 23.61 -5.60
CA THR A 42 8.92 24.07 -6.70
C THR A 42 7.44 23.82 -6.42
N GLY A 43 7.11 22.75 -5.69
CA GLY A 43 5.73 22.46 -5.28
C GLY A 43 5.13 23.54 -4.38
N VAL A 44 5.92 24.09 -3.45
CA VAL A 44 5.50 25.18 -2.56
C VAL A 44 5.25 26.46 -3.35
N LEU A 45 6.14 26.76 -4.32
CA LEU A 45 5.96 27.91 -5.20
C LEU A 45 4.67 27.77 -6.03
N ALA A 46 4.40 26.58 -6.55
CA ALA A 46 3.21 26.30 -7.36
C ALA A 46 1.91 26.56 -6.58
N VAL A 47 1.78 26.06 -5.34
CA VAL A 47 0.56 26.27 -4.54
C VAL A 47 0.40 27.72 -4.09
N LEU A 48 1.49 28.43 -3.79
CA LEU A 48 1.45 29.86 -3.46
C LEU A 48 1.01 30.69 -4.67
N LEU A 49 1.57 30.43 -5.86
CA LEU A 49 1.17 31.14 -7.07
C LEU A 49 -0.28 30.84 -7.46
N GLY A 50 -0.71 29.58 -7.38
CA GLY A 50 -2.08 29.18 -7.66
C GLY A 50 -3.07 29.88 -6.73
N GLY A 51 -2.82 29.84 -5.42
CA GLY A 51 -3.66 30.50 -4.43
C GLY A 51 -3.69 32.03 -4.58
N LEU A 52 -2.55 32.65 -4.91
CA LEU A 52 -2.47 34.10 -5.14
C LEU A 52 -3.30 34.51 -6.36
N ILE A 53 -3.14 33.82 -7.49
CA ILE A 53 -3.88 34.12 -8.71
C ILE A 53 -5.39 33.89 -8.50
N GLY A 54 -5.76 32.79 -7.83
CA GLY A 54 -7.15 32.47 -7.51
C GLY A 54 -7.81 33.53 -6.63
N ASP A 55 -7.11 34.02 -5.60
CA ASP A 55 -7.56 35.13 -4.76
C ASP A 55 -7.85 36.40 -5.54
N HIS A 56 -6.90 36.79 -6.39
CA HIS A 56 -7.03 38.00 -7.18
C HIS A 56 -8.20 37.88 -8.16
N ALA A 57 -8.34 36.72 -8.82
CA ALA A 57 -9.48 36.44 -9.68
C ALA A 57 -10.80 36.52 -8.90
N SER A 58 -10.91 35.85 -7.76
CA SER A 58 -12.07 35.88 -6.87
C SER A 58 -12.42 37.30 -6.39
N TYR A 59 -11.41 38.11 -6.05
CA TYR A 59 -11.59 39.52 -5.68
C TYR A 59 -12.18 40.33 -6.83
N TRP A 60 -11.65 40.20 -8.04
CA TRP A 60 -12.14 40.94 -9.21
C TRP A 60 -13.54 40.50 -9.61
N ILE A 61 -13.82 39.20 -9.58
CA ILE A 61 -15.18 38.66 -9.78
C ILE A 61 -16.14 39.26 -8.75
N GLY A 62 -15.75 39.30 -7.48
CA GLY A 62 -16.54 39.96 -6.43
C GLY A 62 -16.74 41.45 -6.66
N ARG A 63 -15.73 42.15 -7.16
CA ARG A 63 -15.80 43.60 -7.42
C ARG A 63 -16.80 43.97 -8.51
N TYR A 64 -16.87 43.17 -9.58
CA TYR A 64 -17.77 43.43 -10.72
C TYR A 64 -19.14 42.78 -10.56
N VAL A 65 -19.18 41.52 -10.09
CA VAL A 65 -20.40 40.68 -10.09
C VAL A 65 -21.02 40.54 -8.69
N GLY A 66 -20.31 40.94 -7.64
CA GLY A 66 -20.72 40.69 -6.25
C GLY A 66 -22.05 41.34 -5.85
N LEU A 67 -22.24 42.63 -6.14
CA LEU A 67 -23.48 43.34 -5.80
C LEU A 67 -24.74 42.80 -6.53
N PRO A 68 -24.74 42.58 -7.86
CA PRO A 68 -25.89 41.98 -8.54
C PRO A 68 -26.15 40.54 -8.07
N ALA A 69 -25.10 39.73 -7.87
CA ALA A 69 -25.23 38.37 -7.35
C ALA A 69 -25.84 38.36 -5.93
N GLN A 70 -25.36 39.24 -5.04
CA GLN A 70 -25.88 39.38 -3.68
C GLN A 70 -27.37 39.75 -3.69
N LYS A 71 -27.80 40.68 -4.55
CA LYS A 71 -29.22 41.08 -4.67
C LYS A 71 -30.08 39.91 -5.15
N LYS A 72 -29.61 39.14 -6.13
CA LYS A 72 -30.31 37.95 -6.64
C LYS A 72 -30.42 36.87 -5.55
N LEU A 73 -29.34 36.62 -4.81
CA LEU A 73 -29.32 35.65 -3.71
C LEU A 73 -30.28 36.02 -2.57
N VAL A 74 -30.31 37.30 -2.17
CA VAL A 74 -31.23 37.77 -1.12
C VAL A 74 -32.70 37.69 -1.58
N LYS A 75 -32.99 37.92 -2.86
CA LYS A 75 -34.34 37.76 -3.43
C LYS A 75 -34.76 36.29 -3.45
N TRP A 76 -33.85 35.39 -3.81
CA TRP A 76 -34.11 33.95 -3.88
C TRP A 76 -34.18 33.29 -2.49
N GLN A 77 -33.28 33.66 -1.57
CA GLN A 77 -33.24 33.14 -0.20
C GLN A 77 -33.14 34.28 0.83
N PRO A 78 -34.27 34.86 1.26
CA PRO A 78 -34.31 36.03 2.13
C PRO A 78 -33.58 35.87 3.48
N LYS A 79 -33.47 34.63 3.98
CA LYS A 79 -32.74 34.29 5.22
C LYS A 79 -31.26 34.69 5.18
N THR A 80 -30.66 34.81 4.00
CA THR A 80 -29.25 35.21 3.80
C THR A 80 -28.98 36.69 4.08
N ARG A 81 -30.03 37.54 4.15
CA ARG A 81 -29.90 38.99 4.36
C ARG A 81 -29.16 39.34 5.66
N ARG A 82 -29.51 38.66 6.77
CA ARG A 82 -28.90 38.91 8.10
C ARG A 82 -27.42 38.49 8.15
N PRO A 83 -27.03 37.26 7.73
CA PRO A 83 -25.61 36.88 7.62
C PRO A 83 -24.79 37.84 6.76
N ILE A 84 -25.28 38.23 5.58
CA ILE A 84 -24.54 39.12 4.69
C ILE A 84 -24.36 40.52 5.31
N ALA A 85 -25.38 41.04 5.99
CA ALA A 85 -25.28 42.31 6.71
C ALA A 85 -24.25 42.25 7.86
N ARG A 86 -24.22 41.15 8.63
CA ARG A 86 -23.20 40.90 9.65
C ARG A 86 -21.79 40.82 9.05
N CYS A 87 -21.65 40.13 7.93
CA CYS A 87 -20.38 39.97 7.23
C CYS A 87 -19.87 41.34 6.73
N ARG A 88 -20.74 42.16 6.15
CA ARG A 88 -20.43 43.55 5.76
C ARG A 88 -19.99 44.40 6.96
N HIS A 89 -20.71 44.32 8.07
CA HIS A 89 -20.34 45.03 9.30
C HIS A 89 -18.98 44.57 9.84
N LEU A 90 -18.71 43.26 9.83
CA LEU A 90 -17.43 42.69 10.25
C LEU A 90 -16.28 43.13 9.33
N MET A 91 -16.50 43.13 8.01
CA MET A 91 -15.51 43.61 7.03
C MET A 91 -15.21 45.10 7.20
N HIS A 92 -16.21 45.91 7.58
CA HIS A 92 -16.00 47.33 7.88
C HIS A 92 -15.19 47.53 9.17
N LYS A 93 -15.52 46.78 10.25
CA LYS A 93 -14.91 46.95 11.58
C LYS A 93 -13.54 46.27 11.73
N LYS A 94 -13.35 45.10 11.12
CA LYS A 94 -12.17 44.23 11.30
C LYS A 94 -11.58 43.72 9.97
N GLY A 95 -11.84 44.38 8.84
CA GLY A 95 -11.48 43.90 7.50
C GLY A 95 -10.03 43.45 7.31
N ASN A 96 -9.05 44.13 7.92
CA ASN A 96 -7.63 43.73 7.81
C ASN A 96 -7.38 42.36 8.43
N TYR A 97 -7.86 42.16 9.66
CA TYR A 97 -7.73 40.88 10.37
C TYR A 97 -8.51 39.78 9.66
N VAL A 98 -9.70 40.08 9.14
CA VAL A 98 -10.48 39.10 8.37
C VAL A 98 -9.71 38.68 7.12
N LEU A 99 -9.13 39.62 6.37
CA LEU A 99 -8.33 39.31 5.19
C LEU A 99 -7.07 38.50 5.52
N ALA A 100 -6.37 38.83 6.60
CA ALA A 100 -5.13 38.18 6.99
C ALA A 100 -5.32 36.79 7.64
N PHE A 101 -6.42 36.57 8.37
CA PHE A 101 -6.59 35.35 9.17
C PHE A 101 -7.73 34.44 8.71
N ALA A 102 -8.57 34.86 7.76
CA ALA A 102 -9.70 34.04 7.31
C ALA A 102 -9.30 32.64 6.81
N ARG A 103 -8.11 32.53 6.22
CA ARG A 103 -7.57 31.25 5.74
C ARG A 103 -7.33 30.20 6.81
N LEU A 104 -7.13 30.62 8.05
CA LEU A 104 -6.97 29.69 9.18
C LEU A 104 -8.30 29.14 9.67
N LEU A 105 -9.43 29.69 9.20
CA LEU A 105 -10.78 29.37 9.69
C LEU A 105 -11.56 28.45 8.74
N GLY A 106 -10.86 27.72 7.84
CA GLY A 106 -11.44 26.72 6.96
C GLY A 106 -12.42 27.32 5.92
N PRO A 107 -13.69 26.88 5.84
CA PRO A 107 -14.63 27.26 4.77
C PRO A 107 -14.88 28.77 4.62
N VAL A 108 -14.57 29.57 5.65
CA VAL A 108 -14.66 31.03 5.58
C VAL A 108 -13.70 31.60 4.52
N ALA A 109 -12.54 30.97 4.34
CA ALA A 109 -11.51 31.38 3.40
C ALA A 109 -12.02 31.46 1.95
N TRP A 110 -12.87 30.50 1.56
CA TRP A 110 -13.40 30.33 0.21
C TRP A 110 -14.17 31.55 -0.34
N VAL A 111 -14.71 32.38 0.54
CA VAL A 111 -15.63 33.46 0.16
C VAL A 111 -15.05 34.84 0.44
N VAL A 112 -13.98 34.92 1.24
CA VAL A 112 -13.42 36.19 1.71
C VAL A 112 -12.86 37.07 0.59
N PRO A 113 -12.08 36.56 -0.38
CA PRO A 113 -11.63 37.36 -1.52
C PRO A 113 -12.80 37.98 -2.32
N PHE A 114 -13.82 37.18 -2.60
CA PHE A 114 -15.04 37.63 -3.29
C PHE A 114 -15.82 38.68 -2.48
N ILE A 115 -15.98 38.48 -1.17
CA ILE A 115 -16.65 39.43 -0.28
C ILE A 115 -15.85 40.73 -0.18
N ALA A 116 -14.53 40.68 -0.14
CA ALA A 116 -13.66 41.85 -0.14
C ALA A 116 -13.83 42.67 -1.43
N GLY A 117 -13.90 42.00 -2.59
CA GLY A 117 -14.25 42.61 -3.87
C GLY A 117 -15.64 43.27 -3.85
N THR A 118 -16.65 42.54 -3.36
CA THR A 118 -18.05 43.01 -3.27
C THR A 118 -18.19 44.27 -2.43
N ASN A 119 -17.42 44.38 -1.34
CA ASN A 119 -17.40 45.56 -0.47
C ASN A 119 -16.43 46.67 -0.94
N LYS A 120 -15.89 46.54 -2.16
CA LYS A 120 -15.00 47.52 -2.79
C LYS A 120 -13.75 47.88 -1.96
N VAL A 121 -13.21 46.93 -1.20
CA VAL A 121 -11.91 47.11 -0.53
C VAL A 121 -10.87 47.51 -1.59
N THR A 122 -10.01 48.49 -1.32
CA THR A 122 -8.96 48.93 -2.26
C THR A 122 -8.02 47.78 -2.60
N TRP A 123 -7.65 47.61 -3.88
CA TRP A 123 -6.86 46.47 -4.34
C TRP A 123 -5.52 46.32 -3.59
N SER A 124 -4.77 47.40 -3.37
CA SER A 124 -3.48 47.34 -2.66
C SER A 124 -3.62 46.81 -1.22
N ARG A 125 -4.68 47.23 -0.53
CA ARG A 125 -5.00 46.75 0.82
C ARG A 125 -5.36 45.27 0.80
N PHE A 126 -6.18 44.86 -0.16
CA PHE A 126 -6.52 43.45 -0.35
C PHE A 126 -5.27 42.61 -0.63
N ALA A 127 -4.44 43.01 -1.59
CA ALA A 127 -3.24 42.29 -1.99
C ALA A 127 -2.31 42.02 -0.80
N VAL A 128 -1.96 43.06 -0.02
CA VAL A 128 -1.06 42.90 1.13
C VAL A 128 -1.63 41.93 2.17
N PHE A 129 -2.86 42.16 2.64
CA PHE A 129 -3.43 41.32 3.70
C PHE A 129 -3.79 39.91 3.20
N SER A 130 -4.20 39.75 1.95
CA SER A 130 -4.49 38.45 1.35
C SER A 130 -3.22 37.63 1.16
N SER A 131 -2.10 38.25 0.74
CA SER A 131 -0.80 37.57 0.64
C SER A 131 -0.29 37.11 2.00
N VAL A 132 -0.43 37.93 3.06
CA VAL A 132 -0.10 37.50 4.43
C VAL A 132 -0.95 36.29 4.83
N GLY A 133 -2.26 36.36 4.59
CA GLY A 133 -3.15 35.25 4.90
C GLY A 133 -2.88 34.01 4.07
N LEU A 134 -2.47 34.17 2.80
CA LEU A 134 -2.06 33.08 1.93
C LEU A 134 -0.83 32.38 2.49
N ILE A 135 0.21 33.13 2.88
CA ILE A 135 1.44 32.56 3.44
C ILE A 135 1.14 31.83 4.75
N LEU A 136 0.34 32.41 5.65
CA LEU A 136 -0.01 31.75 6.91
C LEU A 136 -0.87 30.51 6.68
N GLY A 137 -1.89 30.60 5.83
CA GLY A 137 -2.83 29.52 5.54
C GLY A 137 -2.22 28.38 4.75
N VAL A 138 -1.50 28.67 3.66
CA VAL A 138 -0.78 27.64 2.89
C VAL A 138 0.41 27.12 3.70
N GLY A 139 1.14 28.00 4.37
CA GLY A 139 2.31 27.65 5.17
C GLY A 139 2.01 26.63 6.26
N GLN A 140 0.88 26.73 6.97
CA GLN A 140 0.52 25.70 7.97
C GLN A 140 0.31 24.32 7.33
N PHE A 141 -0.35 24.22 6.16
CA PHE A 141 -0.59 22.94 5.50
C PHE A 141 0.69 22.37 4.90
N VAL A 142 1.52 23.23 4.29
CA VAL A 142 2.86 22.83 3.81
C VAL A 142 3.72 22.34 4.98
N MET A 143 3.69 23.02 6.13
CA MET A 143 4.40 22.59 7.34
C MET A 143 3.89 21.22 7.83
N TRP A 144 2.57 21.02 7.91
CA TRP A 144 2.01 19.72 8.28
C TRP A 144 2.39 18.62 7.28
N GLY A 145 2.34 18.90 5.97
CA GLY A 145 2.77 17.96 4.94
C GLY A 145 4.26 17.58 5.07
N TYR A 146 5.11 18.57 5.37
CA TYR A 146 6.53 18.36 5.62
C TYR A 146 6.77 17.50 6.88
N LEU A 147 6.10 17.81 7.99
CA LEU A 147 6.23 17.06 9.25
C LEU A 147 5.72 15.63 9.12
N ILE A 148 4.63 15.41 8.37
CA ILE A 148 4.13 14.06 8.06
C ILE A 148 5.17 13.30 7.24
N ALA A 149 5.73 13.90 6.20
CA ALA A 149 6.77 13.27 5.38
C ALA A 149 8.01 12.89 6.21
N TYR A 150 8.49 13.82 7.04
CA TYR A 150 9.61 13.60 7.94
C TYR A 150 9.33 12.50 8.98
N GLY A 151 8.13 12.50 9.56
CA GLY A 151 7.69 11.48 10.52
C GLY A 151 7.50 10.09 9.90
N LEU A 152 7.03 10.01 8.65
CA LEU A 152 6.91 8.72 7.94
C LEU A 152 8.27 8.01 7.78
N GLU A 153 9.36 8.76 7.66
CA GLU A 153 10.71 8.19 7.59
C GLU A 153 11.28 7.81 8.96
N GLN A 154 10.93 8.54 10.02
CA GLN A 154 11.48 8.31 11.37
C GLN A 154 10.63 7.38 12.26
N PHE A 155 9.36 7.13 11.91
CA PHE A 155 8.48 6.23 12.65
C PHE A 155 8.18 4.97 11.82
N PRO A 156 9.00 3.90 11.94
CA PRO A 156 8.79 2.62 11.25
C PRO A 156 7.36 2.07 11.38
N LEU A 157 6.72 2.33 12.53
CA LEU A 157 5.34 1.94 12.80
C LEU A 157 4.35 2.52 11.77
N LEU A 158 4.54 3.75 11.30
CA LEU A 158 3.63 4.36 10.31
C LEU A 158 3.76 3.69 8.94
N ASN A 159 4.96 3.25 8.56
CA ASN A 159 5.15 2.50 7.32
C ASN A 159 4.50 1.11 7.41
N GLN A 160 4.62 0.43 8.56
CA GLN A 160 3.91 -0.82 8.81
C GLN A 160 2.39 -0.62 8.77
N VAL A 161 1.86 0.39 9.46
CA VAL A 161 0.42 0.70 9.42
C VAL A 161 -0.06 1.00 8.01
N LYS A 162 0.73 1.74 7.22
CA LYS A 162 0.41 2.02 5.82
C LYS A 162 0.38 0.75 4.98
N LEU A 163 1.38 -0.13 5.12
CA LEU A 163 1.42 -1.42 4.41
C LEU A 163 0.19 -2.26 4.74
N VAL A 164 -0.15 -2.37 6.02
CA VAL A 164 -1.34 -3.07 6.49
C VAL A 164 -2.61 -2.50 5.90
N LEU A 165 -2.76 -1.17 5.91
CA LEU A 165 -3.94 -0.51 5.33
C LEU A 165 -4.07 -0.75 3.82
N VAL A 166 -2.94 -0.79 3.11
CA VAL A 166 -2.92 -1.07 1.66
C VAL A 166 -3.29 -2.53 1.39
N GLU A 167 -2.71 -3.48 2.13
CA GLU A 167 -3.04 -4.90 2.03
C GLU A 167 -4.53 -5.14 2.32
N HIS A 168 -5.07 -4.53 3.38
CA HIS A 168 -6.46 -4.73 3.83
C HIS A 168 -7.47 -3.80 3.14
N GLN A 169 -7.10 -3.04 2.10
CA GLN A 169 -7.99 -2.01 1.54
C GLN A 169 -9.33 -2.56 1.06
N TYR A 170 -9.34 -3.75 0.44
CA TYR A 170 -10.56 -4.37 -0.10
C TYR A 170 -11.44 -4.97 1.00
N THR A 171 -10.83 -5.58 2.02
CA THR A 171 -11.57 -6.09 3.18
C THR A 171 -12.19 -4.96 3.97
N LEU A 172 -11.45 -3.87 4.20
CA LEU A 172 -11.95 -2.66 4.84
C LEU A 172 -13.08 -2.03 4.03
N LEU A 173 -12.94 -1.92 2.70
CA LEU A 173 -13.99 -1.41 1.83
C LEU A 173 -15.27 -2.26 1.92
N ALA A 174 -15.14 -3.58 1.85
CA ALA A 174 -16.27 -4.50 1.96
C ALA A 174 -16.97 -4.43 3.33
N ILE A 175 -16.23 -4.26 4.42
CA ILE A 175 -16.76 -4.00 5.76
C ILE A 175 -17.52 -2.66 5.78
N ILE A 176 -16.92 -1.58 5.28
CA ILE A 176 -17.54 -0.25 5.24
C ILE A 176 -18.84 -0.28 4.43
N VAL A 177 -18.84 -0.87 3.25
CA VAL A 177 -20.03 -0.99 2.39
C VAL A 177 -21.13 -1.79 3.10
N SER A 178 -20.76 -2.87 3.78
CA SER A 178 -21.70 -3.69 4.55
C SER A 178 -22.28 -2.94 5.76
N LEU A 179 -21.47 -2.13 6.46
CA LEU A 179 -21.93 -1.28 7.56
C LEU A 179 -22.86 -0.16 7.07
N ILE A 180 -22.57 0.45 5.92
CA ILE A 180 -23.45 1.43 5.27
C ILE A 180 -24.78 0.76 4.90
N PHE A 181 -24.75 -0.44 4.31
CA PHE A 181 -25.94 -1.21 3.97
C PHE A 181 -26.79 -1.51 5.22
N LEU A 182 -26.14 -1.92 6.31
CA LEU A 182 -26.80 -2.15 7.60
C LEU A 182 -27.45 -0.87 8.15
N TYR A 183 -26.73 0.26 8.09
CA TYR A 183 -27.22 1.55 8.56
C TYR A 183 -28.45 2.03 7.76
N VAL A 184 -28.37 1.99 6.42
CA VAL A 184 -29.47 2.36 5.53
C VAL A 184 -30.67 1.44 5.75
N GLY A 185 -30.45 0.12 5.82
CA GLY A 185 -31.51 -0.85 6.06
C GLY A 185 -32.18 -0.69 7.43
N ARG A 186 -31.44 -0.30 8.48
CA ARG A 186 -32.01 0.07 9.78
C ARG A 186 -32.88 1.32 9.68
N LYS A 187 -32.40 2.37 9.01
CA LYS A 187 -33.13 3.64 8.84
C LYS A 187 -34.43 3.46 8.03
N LEU A 188 -34.40 2.61 7.02
CA LEU A 188 -35.55 2.31 6.15
C LEU A 188 -36.42 1.14 6.65
N ARG A 189 -36.11 0.57 7.82
CA ARG A 189 -36.85 -0.54 8.46
C ARG A 189 -37.09 -1.75 7.55
N TRP A 190 -36.05 -2.20 6.84
CA TRP A 190 -36.16 -3.36 5.97
C TRP A 190 -36.48 -4.65 6.73
N ARG A 191 -37.39 -5.47 6.18
CA ARG A 191 -37.64 -6.84 6.66
C ARG A 191 -36.42 -7.72 6.36
N LEU A 192 -36.13 -8.65 7.28
CA LEU A 192 -35.01 -9.61 7.22
C LEU A 192 -33.64 -8.92 7.04
N LEU A 193 -33.45 -7.78 7.69
CA LEU A 193 -32.25 -6.97 7.54
C LEU A 193 -30.97 -7.76 7.86
N PHE A 194 -30.96 -8.55 8.93
CA PHE A 194 -29.79 -9.34 9.30
C PHE A 194 -29.41 -10.34 8.22
N THR A 195 -30.37 -11.11 7.69
CA THR A 195 -30.12 -12.07 6.60
C THR A 195 -29.58 -11.38 5.35
N LYS A 196 -30.16 -10.23 4.96
CA LYS A 196 -29.69 -9.46 3.81
C LYS A 196 -28.28 -8.90 4.03
N PHE A 197 -28.03 -8.36 5.21
CA PHE A 197 -26.72 -7.86 5.60
C PHE A 197 -25.67 -8.98 5.55
N SER A 198 -25.96 -10.13 6.16
CA SER A 198 -25.05 -11.28 6.14
C SER A 198 -24.78 -11.74 4.70
N ALA A 199 -25.81 -11.85 3.86
CA ALA A 199 -25.64 -12.24 2.46
C ALA A 199 -24.75 -11.25 1.68
N VAL A 200 -24.97 -9.94 1.86
CA VAL A 200 -24.14 -8.90 1.23
C VAL A 200 -22.72 -8.93 1.76
N PHE A 201 -22.53 -9.06 3.07
CA PHE A 201 -21.22 -9.14 3.71
C PHE A 201 -20.43 -10.35 3.19
N PHE A 202 -21.02 -11.54 3.19
CA PHE A 202 -20.38 -12.74 2.64
C PHE A 202 -20.07 -12.61 1.16
N ALA A 203 -20.98 -12.07 0.35
CA ALA A 203 -20.72 -11.84 -1.08
C ALA A 203 -19.56 -10.88 -1.31
N LEU A 204 -19.45 -9.80 -0.53
CA LEU A 204 -18.35 -8.85 -0.61
C LEU A 204 -17.02 -9.43 -0.12
N MET A 205 -17.03 -10.28 0.92
CA MET A 205 -15.84 -11.01 1.36
C MET A 205 -15.35 -12.00 0.31
N LEU A 206 -16.26 -12.77 -0.30
CA LEU A 206 -15.91 -13.68 -1.41
C LEU A 206 -15.37 -12.90 -2.61
N TRP A 207 -15.97 -11.75 -2.92
CA TRP A 207 -15.48 -10.89 -3.99
C TRP A 207 -14.09 -10.33 -3.68
N ALA A 208 -13.83 -9.86 -2.45
CA ALA A 208 -12.52 -9.38 -2.04
C ALA A 208 -11.45 -10.48 -2.15
N ASN A 209 -11.79 -11.70 -1.72
CA ASN A 209 -10.94 -12.88 -1.83
C ASN A 209 -10.61 -13.22 -3.28
N TYR A 210 -11.64 -13.25 -4.14
CA TYR A 210 -11.49 -13.46 -5.58
C TYR A 210 -10.60 -12.39 -6.23
N SER A 211 -10.86 -11.11 -5.93
CA SER A 211 -10.07 -10.01 -6.51
C SER A 211 -8.60 -10.07 -6.11
N HIS A 212 -8.31 -10.52 -4.88
CA HIS A 212 -6.93 -10.64 -4.39
C HIS A 212 -6.12 -11.63 -5.23
N PHE A 213 -6.63 -12.85 -5.40
CA PHE A 213 -5.92 -13.90 -6.13
C PHE A 213 -5.93 -13.74 -7.64
N PHE A 214 -6.99 -13.16 -8.22
CA PHE A 214 -7.22 -13.21 -9.66
C PHE A 214 -7.10 -11.86 -10.38
N PHE A 215 -7.19 -10.73 -9.69
CA PHE A 215 -7.11 -9.39 -10.32
C PHE A 215 -5.87 -8.59 -9.92
N TYR A 216 -5.35 -8.81 -8.71
CA TYR A 216 -4.28 -7.98 -8.13
C TYR A 216 -3.03 -8.78 -7.76
N SER A 217 -2.98 -10.08 -8.05
CA SER A 217 -1.82 -10.92 -7.75
C SER A 217 -0.54 -10.42 -8.42
N ASP A 218 -0.67 -9.91 -9.64
CA ASP A 218 0.46 -9.48 -10.45
C ASP A 218 1.04 -8.13 -10.02
N ASP A 219 0.27 -7.33 -9.26
CA ASP A 219 0.73 -6.04 -8.71
C ASP A 219 1.92 -6.20 -7.74
N PHE A 220 2.09 -7.42 -7.19
CA PHE A 220 3.19 -7.78 -6.30
C PHE A 220 4.49 -8.06 -7.06
N ALA A 221 4.41 -8.54 -8.31
CA ALA A 221 5.57 -8.78 -9.16
C ALA A 221 5.99 -7.51 -9.93
N LYS A 222 6.28 -6.42 -9.21
CA LYS A 222 6.92 -5.25 -9.85
C LYS A 222 8.32 -5.62 -10.29
N GLU A 223 8.65 -5.25 -11.53
CA GLU A 223 9.93 -5.45 -12.25
C GLU A 223 10.95 -6.24 -11.42
N SER A 224 11.07 -7.56 -11.70
CA SER A 224 12.19 -8.36 -11.21
C SER A 224 13.44 -7.52 -11.35
N PRO A 225 14.22 -7.24 -10.28
CA PRO A 225 15.56 -6.73 -10.48
C PRO A 225 16.20 -7.70 -11.46
N GLN A 226 16.63 -7.19 -12.61
CA GLN A 226 17.14 -7.94 -13.75
C GLN A 226 17.79 -9.24 -13.28
N SER A 227 17.31 -10.41 -13.74
CA SER A 227 17.95 -11.70 -13.46
C SER A 227 19.47 -11.52 -13.53
N GLY A 228 20.12 -11.60 -12.37
CA GLY A 228 21.48 -11.09 -12.17
C GLY A 228 21.57 -9.87 -11.24
N SER A 229 21.01 -9.96 -10.03
CA SER A 229 21.50 -9.11 -8.94
C SER A 229 23.01 -9.36 -8.77
N THR A 230 23.83 -8.47 -9.33
CA THR A 230 25.29 -8.46 -9.15
C THR A 230 25.70 -8.03 -7.74
N LYS A 231 24.73 -7.83 -6.85
CA LYS A 231 24.98 -7.49 -5.46
C LYS A 231 25.64 -8.69 -4.80
N ILE A 232 26.89 -8.48 -4.38
CA ILE A 232 27.61 -9.42 -3.54
C ILE A 232 26.94 -9.43 -2.17
N VAL A 233 26.66 -10.61 -1.65
CA VAL A 233 25.99 -10.80 -0.37
C VAL A 233 26.84 -11.70 0.52
N GLU A 234 26.90 -11.36 1.81
CA GLU A 234 27.45 -12.21 2.85
C GLU A 234 26.33 -13.04 3.46
N VAL A 235 26.58 -14.34 3.62
CA VAL A 235 25.59 -15.31 4.14
C VAL A 235 25.11 -14.91 5.55
N SER A 236 25.96 -14.31 6.37
CA SER A 236 25.62 -13.84 7.72
C SER A 236 24.61 -12.69 7.77
N ASP A 237 24.49 -11.92 6.69
CA ASP A 237 23.65 -10.71 6.64
C ASP A 237 22.24 -11.00 6.10
N LEU A 238 21.97 -12.26 5.72
CA LEU A 238 20.70 -12.67 5.13
C LEU A 238 19.62 -12.88 6.19
N ALA A 239 18.40 -12.47 5.86
CA ALA A 239 17.22 -12.80 6.64
C ALA A 239 16.68 -14.17 6.20
N TYR A 240 16.50 -15.09 7.14
CA TYR A 240 16.01 -16.46 6.86
C TYR A 240 14.53 -16.66 7.18
N LYS A 241 13.72 -15.64 6.89
CA LYS A 241 12.27 -15.61 7.18
C LYS A 241 11.51 -15.06 5.98
N VAL A 242 10.37 -15.67 5.66
CA VAL A 242 9.45 -15.22 4.60
C VAL A 242 8.06 -14.98 5.17
N TYR A 243 7.29 -14.09 4.53
CA TYR A 243 6.01 -13.64 5.06
C TYR A 243 4.86 -13.90 4.07
N PRO A 244 3.62 -14.17 4.54
CA PRO A 244 2.44 -14.34 3.68
C PRO A 244 1.90 -13.02 3.08
N GLY A 245 2.60 -11.92 3.30
CA GLY A 245 2.31 -10.59 2.77
C GLY A 245 3.56 -9.72 2.79
N VAL A 246 3.47 -8.49 2.30
CA VAL A 246 4.56 -7.52 2.33
C VAL A 246 4.75 -6.97 3.76
N SER A 247 3.68 -6.92 4.55
CA SER A 247 3.74 -6.59 5.96
C SER A 247 4.30 -7.75 6.80
N ASN A 248 5.09 -7.42 7.81
CA ASN A 248 5.68 -8.38 8.74
C ASN A 248 4.80 -8.60 9.99
N ILE A 249 3.48 -8.43 9.85
CA ILE A 249 2.52 -8.59 10.96
C ILE A 249 2.14 -10.05 11.17
N PHE A 250 2.08 -10.81 10.09
CA PHE A 250 1.74 -12.23 10.13
C PHE A 250 2.96 -13.08 10.38
N ASP A 251 2.74 -14.27 10.91
CA ASP A 251 3.80 -15.19 11.25
C ASP A 251 4.61 -15.56 10.00
N ALA A 252 5.93 -15.53 10.18
CA ALA A 252 6.85 -15.87 9.13
C ALA A 252 6.90 -17.39 8.95
N GLN A 253 7.37 -17.84 7.79
CA GLN A 253 7.86 -19.20 7.58
C GLN A 253 9.39 -19.20 7.46
N ALA A 254 10.00 -20.35 7.72
CA ALA A 254 11.45 -20.51 7.65
C ALA A 254 11.98 -20.53 6.21
N MET A 255 13.12 -19.89 5.98
CA MET A 255 14.02 -20.30 4.90
C MET A 255 15.00 -21.33 5.45
N ASN A 256 14.90 -22.55 4.95
CA ASN A 256 15.62 -23.72 5.47
C ASN A 256 16.49 -24.40 4.39
N VAL A 257 16.51 -23.89 3.17
CA VAL A 257 17.35 -24.38 2.07
C VAL A 257 18.12 -23.21 1.43
N MET A 258 19.35 -23.47 1.04
CA MET A 258 20.24 -22.58 0.32
C MET A 258 20.88 -23.33 -0.83
N PHE A 259 20.87 -22.74 -2.02
CA PHE A 259 21.49 -23.32 -3.21
C PHE A 259 22.49 -22.33 -3.79
N ILE A 260 23.73 -22.78 -3.97
CA ILE A 260 24.84 -22.01 -4.54
C ILE A 260 25.14 -22.61 -5.91
N GLY A 261 24.80 -21.87 -6.97
CA GLY A 261 24.84 -22.34 -8.35
C GLY A 261 23.99 -21.45 -9.27
N GLU A 262 24.02 -21.69 -10.58
CA GLU A 262 23.37 -20.80 -11.56
C GLU A 262 21.86 -20.65 -11.32
N ASN A 263 21.13 -21.77 -11.27
CA ASN A 263 19.68 -21.76 -11.09
C ASN A 263 19.19 -23.12 -10.53
N PRO A 264 18.39 -23.14 -9.45
CA PRO A 264 17.92 -24.40 -8.86
C PRO A 264 16.88 -25.13 -9.72
N ARG A 265 16.32 -24.54 -10.79
CA ARG A 265 15.25 -25.15 -11.59
C ARG A 265 15.62 -26.53 -12.14
N GLU A 266 16.73 -26.64 -12.86
CA GLU A 266 17.16 -27.92 -13.45
C GLU A 266 17.44 -28.97 -12.37
N PHE A 267 18.07 -28.55 -11.27
CA PHE A 267 18.31 -29.38 -10.10
C PHE A 267 17.00 -29.94 -9.51
N MET A 268 15.98 -29.09 -9.33
CA MET A 268 14.68 -29.52 -8.81
C MET A 268 13.97 -30.51 -9.77
N LEU A 269 14.02 -30.23 -11.08
CA LEU A 269 13.42 -31.10 -12.09
C LEU A 269 14.07 -32.49 -12.14
N GLN A 270 15.41 -32.57 -11.99
CA GLN A 270 16.13 -33.84 -11.92
C GLN A 270 15.77 -34.67 -10.68
N LEU A 271 15.49 -34.01 -9.56
CA LEU A 271 14.96 -34.65 -8.35
C LEU A 271 13.49 -35.11 -8.49
N GLY A 272 12.83 -34.86 -9.62
CA GLY A 272 11.45 -35.26 -9.87
C GLY A 272 10.41 -34.31 -9.25
N TRP A 273 10.80 -33.09 -8.89
CA TRP A 273 9.87 -32.06 -8.46
C TRP A 273 9.19 -31.41 -9.67
N ILE A 274 7.93 -31.00 -9.48
CA ILE A 274 7.09 -30.39 -10.51
C ILE A 274 7.05 -28.89 -10.26
N GLU A 275 7.39 -28.08 -11.27
CA GLU A 275 7.28 -26.63 -11.17
C GLU A 275 5.81 -26.19 -11.08
N ASN A 276 5.48 -25.42 -10.05
CA ASN A 276 4.16 -24.87 -9.83
C ASN A 276 4.02 -23.49 -10.44
N GLN A 277 2.80 -23.17 -10.86
CA GLN A 277 2.43 -21.79 -11.12
C GLN A 277 2.16 -21.05 -9.80
N THR A 278 2.41 -19.75 -9.82
CA THR A 278 2.20 -18.83 -8.70
C THR A 278 1.30 -17.69 -9.15
N PHE A 279 0.47 -17.17 -8.24
CA PHE A 279 -0.49 -16.14 -8.60
C PHE A 279 0.21 -14.86 -9.08
N SER A 280 1.31 -14.46 -8.46
CA SER A 280 2.03 -13.24 -8.82
C SER A 280 2.81 -13.28 -10.15
N ARG A 281 3.12 -14.46 -10.69
CA ARG A 281 4.01 -14.59 -11.88
C ARG A 281 3.32 -15.15 -13.12
N ASN A 282 2.15 -15.77 -12.97
CA ASN A 282 1.54 -16.57 -14.02
C ASN A 282 0.16 -16.09 -14.49
N ASP A 283 -0.33 -14.94 -14.00
CA ASP A 283 -1.64 -14.36 -14.37
C ASP A 283 -2.74 -15.42 -14.38
N ILE A 284 -2.85 -16.13 -13.25
CA ILE A 284 -3.73 -17.30 -13.13
C ILE A 284 -5.16 -16.81 -13.06
N GLU A 285 -6.04 -17.21 -13.99
CA GLU A 285 -7.48 -16.99 -13.86
C GLU A 285 -8.17 -18.17 -13.14
N LEU A 286 -9.43 -17.99 -12.73
CA LEU A 286 -10.21 -19.05 -12.06
C LEU A 286 -10.30 -20.34 -12.87
N LYS A 287 -10.39 -20.23 -14.21
CA LYS A 287 -10.45 -21.39 -15.11
C LYS A 287 -9.14 -22.19 -15.07
N ASP A 288 -8.01 -21.49 -14.99
CA ASP A 288 -6.67 -22.07 -14.94
C ASP A 288 -6.43 -22.70 -13.57
N TYR A 289 -6.87 -22.03 -12.49
CA TYR A 289 -6.89 -22.60 -11.15
C TYR A 289 -7.63 -23.94 -11.09
N ILE A 290 -8.85 -24.02 -11.65
CA ILE A 290 -9.64 -25.26 -11.68
C ILE A 290 -8.91 -26.34 -12.50
N ARG A 291 -8.31 -25.96 -13.63
CA ARG A 291 -7.53 -26.89 -14.47
C ARG A 291 -6.30 -27.44 -13.75
N LEU A 292 -5.53 -26.59 -13.09
CA LEU A 292 -4.36 -26.97 -12.29
C LEU A 292 -4.73 -27.95 -11.17
N LEU A 293 -5.88 -27.76 -10.52
CA LEU A 293 -6.39 -28.71 -9.53
C LEU A 293 -6.73 -30.08 -10.16
N GLN A 294 -7.32 -30.10 -11.35
CA GLN A 294 -7.60 -31.34 -12.09
C GLN A 294 -6.33 -32.06 -12.50
N ASP A 295 -5.30 -31.30 -12.90
CA ASP A 295 -3.99 -31.79 -13.31
C ASP A 295 -3.09 -32.16 -12.11
N LYS A 296 -3.57 -32.01 -10.87
CA LYS A 296 -2.84 -32.25 -9.61
C LYS A 296 -1.57 -31.41 -9.47
N THR A 297 -1.58 -30.20 -10.04
CA THR A 297 -0.52 -29.21 -9.94
C THR A 297 -1.06 -27.90 -9.37
N PRO A 298 -1.67 -27.92 -8.15
CA PRO A 298 -2.29 -26.71 -7.62
C PRO A 298 -1.30 -25.57 -7.57
N PRO A 299 -1.72 -24.33 -7.90
CA PRO A 299 -0.82 -23.21 -7.75
C PRO A 299 -0.44 -23.01 -6.29
N VAL A 300 0.66 -22.30 -6.11
CA VAL A 300 1.25 -22.04 -4.81
C VAL A 300 1.01 -20.56 -4.47
N SER A 301 0.50 -20.29 -3.27
CA SER A 301 0.35 -18.93 -2.77
C SER A 301 1.71 -18.25 -2.61
N ASP A 302 1.75 -16.94 -2.83
CA ASP A 302 2.96 -16.16 -2.76
C ASP A 302 3.45 -15.99 -1.32
N LEU A 303 4.78 -16.08 -1.16
CA LEU A 303 5.46 -15.66 0.04
C LEU A 303 6.44 -14.54 -0.33
N PHE A 304 6.70 -13.66 0.62
CA PHE A 304 7.49 -12.46 0.40
C PHE A 304 8.79 -12.53 1.20
N TRP A 305 9.89 -12.33 0.49
CA TRP A 305 11.22 -12.14 1.06
C TRP A 305 11.75 -10.80 0.58
N ASN A 306 12.19 -9.92 1.51
CA ASN A 306 12.64 -8.57 1.16
C ASN A 306 11.66 -7.78 0.27
N ASN A 307 10.36 -7.91 0.54
CA ASN A 307 9.26 -7.32 -0.25
C ASN A 307 9.16 -7.81 -1.70
N GLN A 308 9.78 -8.96 -2.03
CA GLN A 308 9.71 -9.59 -3.35
C GLN A 308 9.00 -10.94 -3.25
N PRO A 309 8.04 -11.24 -4.14
CA PRO A 309 7.48 -12.58 -4.23
C PRO A 309 8.53 -13.55 -4.76
N GLN A 310 8.34 -14.85 -4.49
CA GLN A 310 9.20 -15.90 -5.02
C GLN A 310 9.34 -15.82 -6.54
N GLU A 311 10.47 -16.30 -7.05
CA GLU A 311 10.74 -16.38 -8.49
C GLU A 311 10.21 -17.68 -9.10
N MET A 312 10.23 -18.75 -8.32
CA MET A 312 9.76 -20.06 -8.74
C MET A 312 9.31 -20.87 -7.54
N ALA A 313 8.41 -21.82 -7.78
CA ALA A 313 7.90 -22.74 -6.78
C ALA A 313 7.85 -24.16 -7.36
N PHE A 314 8.08 -25.16 -6.52
CA PHE A 314 8.04 -26.57 -6.91
C PHE A 314 7.31 -27.40 -5.85
N GLN A 315 6.74 -28.52 -6.27
CA GLN A 315 6.14 -29.51 -5.39
C GLN A 315 6.56 -30.92 -5.75
N LEU A 316 6.53 -31.83 -4.78
CA LEU A 316 6.47 -33.25 -5.08
C LEU A 316 5.05 -33.66 -5.51
N PRO A 317 4.89 -34.78 -6.25
CA PRO A 317 3.57 -35.31 -6.56
C PRO A 317 2.72 -35.52 -5.29
N GLY A 318 1.56 -34.89 -5.24
CA GLY A 318 0.69 -34.87 -4.08
C GLY A 318 -0.70 -34.31 -4.41
N ASP A 319 -1.46 -33.95 -3.39
CA ASP A 319 -2.70 -33.20 -3.56
C ASP A 319 -2.60 -31.81 -2.94
N LEU A 320 -3.69 -31.04 -3.02
CA LEU A 320 -3.76 -29.70 -2.45
C LEU A 320 -3.50 -29.69 -0.94
N MET A 321 -3.91 -30.73 -0.21
CA MET A 321 -3.85 -30.80 1.25
C MET A 321 -2.50 -31.32 1.76
N ARG A 322 -1.85 -32.17 0.97
CA ARG A 322 -0.69 -32.97 1.38
C ARG A 322 0.33 -33.04 0.27
N ARG A 323 1.34 -32.18 0.40
CA ARG A 323 2.48 -32.12 -0.53
C ARG A 323 3.66 -31.43 0.14
N SER A 324 4.87 -31.87 -0.19
CA SER A 324 6.07 -31.08 0.03
C SER A 324 6.18 -30.05 -1.08
N HIS A 325 6.39 -28.79 -0.71
CA HIS A 325 6.58 -27.71 -1.69
C HIS A 325 7.71 -26.78 -1.24
N ILE A 326 8.41 -26.21 -2.21
CA ILE A 326 9.51 -25.27 -1.99
C ILE A 326 9.35 -24.04 -2.88
N ARG A 327 9.63 -22.86 -2.33
CA ARG A 327 9.68 -21.59 -3.06
C ARG A 327 11.11 -21.06 -3.07
N TRP A 328 11.54 -20.44 -4.17
CA TRP A 328 12.90 -19.94 -4.33
C TRP A 328 12.96 -18.44 -4.63
N TRP A 329 13.98 -17.79 -4.09
CA TRP A 329 14.34 -16.39 -4.33
C TRP A 329 15.83 -16.28 -4.69
N GLN A 330 16.19 -15.44 -5.66
CA GLN A 330 17.58 -15.09 -5.91
C GLN A 330 18.03 -14.06 -4.87
N ALA A 331 18.99 -14.44 -4.02
CA ALA A 331 19.52 -13.58 -2.97
C ALA A 331 20.62 -12.62 -3.48
N GLY A 332 21.38 -13.04 -4.49
CA GLY A 332 22.49 -12.26 -5.06
C GLY A 332 23.63 -13.17 -5.51
N VAL A 333 24.87 -12.71 -5.35
CA VAL A 333 26.09 -13.49 -5.57
C VAL A 333 26.79 -13.72 -4.24
N ASP A 334 27.10 -14.98 -3.91
CA ASP A 334 27.81 -15.29 -2.67
C ASP A 334 29.24 -14.71 -2.71
N SER A 335 29.60 -13.98 -1.67
CA SER A 335 30.93 -13.38 -1.51
C SER A 335 32.08 -14.40 -1.57
N SER A 336 31.87 -15.62 -1.09
CA SER A 336 32.93 -16.62 -0.94
C SER A 336 33.19 -17.42 -2.23
N THR A 337 32.12 -17.84 -2.90
CA THR A 337 32.16 -18.67 -4.11
C THR A 337 32.08 -17.87 -5.40
N GLN A 338 31.64 -16.60 -5.33
CA GLN A 338 31.32 -15.76 -6.51
C GLN A 338 30.26 -16.37 -7.44
N GLN A 339 29.47 -17.31 -6.94
CA GLN A 339 28.36 -17.94 -7.67
C GLN A 339 27.01 -17.35 -7.25
N PRO A 340 25.97 -17.45 -8.10
CA PRO A 340 24.64 -17.01 -7.71
C PRO A 340 24.13 -17.79 -6.49
N LEU A 341 23.48 -17.07 -5.59
CA LEU A 341 22.97 -17.58 -4.33
C LEU A 341 21.44 -17.54 -4.35
N TRP A 342 20.83 -18.67 -4.04
CA TRP A 342 19.38 -18.85 -3.97
C TRP A 342 18.96 -19.30 -2.58
N LEU A 343 17.86 -18.75 -2.09
CA LEU A 343 17.26 -19.13 -0.82
C LEU A 343 15.92 -19.82 -1.06
N GLY A 344 15.69 -20.91 -0.33
CA GLY A 344 14.53 -21.76 -0.43
C GLY A 344 13.75 -21.83 0.88
N ALA A 345 12.42 -21.67 0.79
CA ALA A 345 11.49 -21.98 1.86
C ALA A 345 10.77 -23.28 1.53
N LEU A 346 11.17 -24.37 2.20
CA LEU A 346 10.64 -25.72 2.03
C LEU A 346 9.72 -26.08 3.19
N SER A 347 8.53 -26.56 2.87
CA SER A 347 7.49 -26.89 3.84
C SER A 347 6.64 -28.08 3.37
N TYR A 348 5.96 -28.71 4.33
CA TYR A 348 4.95 -29.74 4.06
C TYR A 348 3.57 -29.18 4.35
N ASP A 349 2.66 -29.30 3.40
CA ASP A 349 1.24 -29.06 3.63
C ASP A 349 0.63 -30.27 4.34
N ASP A 350 -0.11 -30.08 5.44
CA ASP A 350 -0.76 -31.16 6.19
C ASP A 350 -2.29 -31.05 6.28
N GLY A 351 -2.87 -29.97 5.76
CA GLY A 351 -4.29 -29.67 5.90
C GLY A 351 -4.72 -28.35 5.24
N LEU A 352 -5.90 -27.85 5.65
CA LEU A 352 -6.37 -26.50 5.32
C LEU A 352 -6.71 -25.75 6.60
N GLN A 353 -6.43 -24.45 6.61
CA GLN A 353 -6.70 -23.54 7.71
C GLN A 353 -7.22 -22.21 7.18
N LEU A 354 -8.02 -21.52 8.00
CA LEU A 354 -8.35 -20.12 7.77
C LEU A 354 -7.21 -19.26 8.28
N THR A 355 -6.48 -18.65 7.37
CA THR A 355 -5.26 -17.91 7.68
C THR A 355 -5.35 -16.49 7.12
N PRO A 356 -4.91 -15.47 7.88
CA PRO A 356 -4.65 -14.16 7.34
C PRO A 356 -3.54 -14.22 6.27
N TYR A 357 -3.78 -13.61 5.12
CA TYR A 357 -2.88 -13.66 3.98
C TYR A 357 -2.98 -12.37 3.20
N SER A 358 -1.89 -11.60 3.12
CA SER A 358 -1.79 -10.37 2.32
C SER A 358 -3.05 -9.47 2.40
N GLY A 359 -3.57 -9.27 3.62
CA GLY A 359 -4.71 -8.38 3.90
C GLY A 359 -6.12 -8.98 3.78
N ILE A 360 -6.24 -10.25 3.42
CA ILE A 360 -7.48 -11.02 3.43
C ILE A 360 -7.43 -12.14 4.46
N VAL A 361 -8.59 -12.65 4.87
CA VAL A 361 -8.69 -13.95 5.55
C VAL A 361 -9.18 -14.94 4.51
N THR A 362 -8.40 -15.99 4.27
CA THR A 362 -8.69 -16.99 3.24
C THR A 362 -8.39 -18.39 3.74
N VAL A 363 -8.94 -19.38 3.03
CA VAL A 363 -8.60 -20.78 3.25
C VAL A 363 -7.32 -21.08 2.50
N LEU A 364 -6.25 -21.37 3.24
CA LEU A 364 -4.96 -21.81 2.71
C LEU A 364 -4.58 -23.16 3.31
N HIS A 365 -3.48 -23.72 2.83
CA HIS A 365 -2.90 -24.92 3.42
C HIS A 365 -2.34 -24.62 4.81
N SER A 366 -2.55 -25.55 5.74
CA SER A 366 -1.78 -25.57 6.97
C SER A 366 -0.41 -26.19 6.69
N VAL A 367 0.62 -25.62 7.31
CA VAL A 367 2.00 -26.06 7.17
C VAL A 367 2.36 -26.88 8.40
N ASP A 368 2.97 -28.04 8.20
CA ASP A 368 3.52 -28.84 9.29
C ASP A 368 4.55 -28.01 10.07
N PRO A 369 4.40 -27.86 11.39
CA PRO A 369 5.32 -27.03 12.17
C PRO A 369 6.79 -27.50 12.14
N ASN A 370 7.05 -28.78 11.78
CA ASN A 370 8.38 -29.35 11.71
C ASN A 370 9.05 -29.11 10.36
N VAL A 371 9.52 -27.89 10.12
CA VAL A 371 10.20 -27.53 8.86
C VAL A 371 11.54 -28.26 8.68
N ASP A 372 12.17 -28.72 9.77
CA ASP A 372 13.43 -29.45 9.73
C ASP A 372 13.26 -30.85 9.12
N GLN A 373 12.11 -31.49 9.34
CA GLN A 373 11.85 -32.81 8.80
C GLN A 373 11.82 -32.82 7.26
N GLU A 374 11.21 -31.81 6.64
CA GLU A 374 11.20 -31.70 5.17
C GLU A 374 12.58 -31.33 4.63
N ARG A 375 13.29 -30.41 5.28
CA ARG A 375 14.68 -30.09 4.95
C ARG A 375 15.56 -31.34 4.96
N ASP A 376 15.47 -32.16 6.00
CA ASP A 376 16.28 -33.36 6.15
C ASP A 376 15.92 -34.42 5.10
N LYS A 377 14.64 -34.54 4.71
CA LYS A 377 14.21 -35.37 3.58
C LYS A 377 14.82 -34.90 2.26
N LEU A 378 14.83 -33.60 1.99
CA LEU A 378 15.48 -33.05 0.80
C LEU A 378 16.98 -33.32 0.83
N ALA A 379 17.65 -33.11 1.96
CA ALA A 379 19.08 -33.41 2.13
C ALA A 379 19.42 -34.87 1.78
N GLN A 380 18.59 -35.80 2.25
CA GLN A 380 18.72 -37.22 1.94
C GLN A 380 18.46 -37.50 0.45
N GLN A 381 17.46 -36.86 -0.15
CA GLN A 381 17.14 -37.01 -1.57
C GLN A 381 18.30 -36.56 -2.45
N VAL A 382 18.91 -35.41 -2.15
CA VAL A 382 20.06 -34.86 -2.87
C VAL A 382 21.26 -35.79 -2.76
N SER A 383 21.59 -36.23 -1.54
CA SER A 383 22.72 -37.13 -1.29
C SER A 383 22.60 -38.48 -2.00
N ASN A 384 21.37 -38.95 -2.24
CA ASN A 384 21.10 -40.20 -2.94
C ASN A 384 21.11 -40.05 -4.46
N HIS A 385 20.74 -38.88 -4.99
CA HIS A 385 20.60 -38.64 -6.43
C HIS A 385 21.88 -38.08 -7.06
N PHE A 386 22.59 -37.23 -6.34
CA PHE A 386 23.79 -36.55 -6.80
C PHE A 386 25.01 -37.00 -6.00
N VAL A 387 25.99 -37.57 -6.70
CA VAL A 387 27.25 -38.03 -6.08
C VAL A 387 28.24 -36.88 -5.91
N ASP A 388 28.20 -35.89 -6.80
CA ASP A 388 29.21 -34.82 -6.87
C ASP A 388 28.79 -33.54 -6.12
N HIS A 389 27.51 -33.40 -5.74
CA HIS A 389 27.03 -32.23 -5.02
C HIS A 389 27.46 -32.28 -3.55
N ARG A 390 28.01 -31.18 -3.05
CA ARG A 390 28.31 -31.05 -1.62
C ARG A 390 27.07 -30.53 -0.90
N VAL A 391 26.62 -31.30 0.08
CA VAL A 391 25.48 -30.98 0.94
C VAL A 391 25.96 -30.82 2.37
N GLU A 392 25.60 -29.72 3.02
CA GLU A 392 25.91 -29.48 4.43
C GLU A 392 24.74 -28.82 5.18
N LEU A 393 24.68 -29.04 6.50
CA LEU A 393 23.74 -28.36 7.39
C LEU A 393 24.51 -27.29 8.17
N ALA A 394 24.33 -26.03 7.78
CA ALA A 394 25.01 -24.89 8.38
C ALA A 394 24.11 -24.19 9.41
N ALA A 395 24.63 -23.87 10.59
CA ALA A 395 23.90 -23.12 11.62
C ALA A 395 23.90 -21.61 11.28
N LEU A 396 22.96 -21.20 10.42
CA LEU A 396 22.87 -19.85 9.86
C LEU A 396 21.72 -19.02 10.45
N SER A 397 20.76 -19.66 11.11
CA SER A 397 19.65 -19.01 11.79
C SER A 397 19.62 -19.38 13.28
N ALA A 398 18.92 -18.57 14.08
CA ALA A 398 18.66 -18.91 15.47
C ALA A 398 17.61 -20.04 15.54
N PRO A 399 17.77 -21.03 16.44
CA PRO A 399 16.73 -22.03 16.69
C PRO A 399 15.42 -21.36 17.14
N ILE A 400 14.30 -21.88 16.67
CA ILE A 400 12.95 -21.42 17.02
C ILE A 400 12.20 -22.59 17.63
N VAL A 401 11.58 -22.34 18.79
CA VAL A 401 10.72 -23.30 19.48
C VAL A 401 9.27 -22.94 19.19
N LEU A 402 8.42 -23.96 19.12
CA LEU A 402 6.99 -23.74 18.94
C LEU A 402 6.40 -23.01 20.15
N ASP A 403 5.81 -21.84 19.93
CA ASP A 403 5.17 -21.01 20.93
C ASP A 403 3.94 -20.28 20.35
N GLU A 404 3.36 -19.32 21.08
CA GLU A 404 2.19 -18.55 20.60
C GLU A 404 2.55 -17.56 19.48
N ASP A 405 3.84 -17.26 19.27
CA ASP A 405 4.34 -16.27 18.32
C ASP A 405 4.94 -16.92 17.05
N HIS A 406 5.03 -18.26 17.00
CA HIS A 406 5.63 -18.99 15.88
C HIS A 406 4.80 -20.23 15.52
N GLU A 407 4.33 -20.29 14.26
CA GLU A 407 3.61 -21.46 13.72
C GLU A 407 4.52 -22.65 13.37
N TYR A 408 5.85 -22.51 13.48
CA TYR A 408 6.83 -23.55 13.18
C TYR A 408 7.96 -23.60 14.21
N TYR A 409 8.70 -24.71 14.22
CA TYR A 409 9.94 -24.85 14.98
C TYR A 409 11.09 -25.32 14.08
N THR A 410 12.30 -24.87 14.39
CA THR A 410 13.52 -25.25 13.65
C THR A 410 14.72 -25.26 14.58
N ASP A 411 15.68 -26.14 14.32
CA ASP A 411 17.00 -26.19 14.93
C ASP A 411 17.95 -25.06 14.48
N GLY A 412 17.49 -24.18 13.57
CA GLY A 412 18.25 -23.04 13.06
C GLY A 412 19.27 -23.39 11.98
N ARG A 413 19.38 -24.67 11.61
CA ARG A 413 20.27 -25.12 10.53
C ARG A 413 19.60 -24.96 9.18
N ILE A 414 20.41 -24.62 8.19
CA ILE A 414 19.99 -24.45 6.80
C ILE A 414 20.73 -25.48 5.95
N LEU A 415 19.99 -26.13 5.07
CA LEU A 415 20.55 -27.05 4.10
C LEU A 415 21.25 -26.25 3.00
N VAL A 416 22.58 -26.30 2.96
CA VAL A 416 23.39 -25.67 1.93
C VAL A 416 23.77 -26.71 0.89
N ILE A 417 23.41 -26.44 -0.37
CA ILE A 417 23.67 -27.28 -1.52
C ILE A 417 24.59 -26.51 -2.47
N HIS A 418 25.76 -27.07 -2.74
CA HIS A 418 26.69 -26.54 -3.73
C HIS A 418 26.55 -27.33 -5.03
N ASP A 419 26.22 -26.63 -6.12
CA ASP A 419 26.19 -27.20 -7.45
C ASP A 419 27.62 -27.45 -7.97
N SER A 420 27.92 -28.71 -8.24
CA SER A 420 29.21 -29.14 -8.75
C SER A 420 29.42 -28.84 -10.23
N GLN A 421 28.36 -28.49 -10.99
CA GLN A 421 28.48 -28.14 -12.41
C GLN A 421 29.04 -26.73 -12.66
N ALA A 422 29.25 -25.94 -11.61
CA ALA A 422 29.70 -24.55 -11.68
C ALA A 422 31.18 -24.32 -11.26
N LEU A 423 31.97 -25.39 -11.05
CA LEU A 423 33.41 -25.34 -10.76
C LEU A 423 34.28 -25.63 -11.98
#